data_AF-A0A3P8MC12-F1
#
_entry.id   AF-A0A3P8MC12-F1
#
_cell.length_a   1.000
_cell.length_b   1.000
_cell.length_c   1.000
_cell.angle_alpha   90.00
_cell.angle_beta   90.00
_cell.angle_gamma   90.00
#
_symmetry.space_group_name_H-M   'P 1'
#
loop_
_entity.id
_entity.type
_entity.pdbx_description
1 polymer ?
#
loop_
_entity_poly.entity_id
_entity_poly.type
_entity_poly.pdbx_seq_one_letter_code
_entity_poly.pdbx_strand_id
1 'polypeptide(L)'
;MAEPLTEPGSLLARLVGVRLYAVTFVVNDYVQLQFDREPSGAPVLFNVDVWPTVEYGGRTWREPDLGYADAMRRLTPGVVRSSVERIGSGIRIELDTGALVIDPTIDEVFVEIGLLCGFPDGAWTVWRPGEGCFAGLAGPSAPDRTSTDRRVR
;
A
#
# COMPACT_ATOMS: atom_id res chain seq x y z
N MET A 1 11.55 -11.45 20.41
CA MET A 1 10.72 -10.64 19.48
C MET A 1 11.23 -10.94 18.09
N ALA A 2 10.38 -11.40 17.18
CA ALA A 2 10.79 -11.68 15.81
C ALA A 2 10.92 -10.35 15.06
N GLU A 3 12.06 -10.10 14.44
CA GLU A 3 12.24 -8.94 13.56
C GLU A 3 11.24 -9.03 12.40
N PRO A 4 10.61 -7.92 11.99
CA PRO A 4 9.88 -7.86 10.74
C PRO A 4 10.83 -8.19 9.59
N LEU A 5 10.76 -9.41 9.06
CA LEU A 5 11.47 -9.75 7.83
C LEU A 5 10.74 -9.08 6.69
N THR A 6 11.21 -7.91 6.26
CA THR A 6 10.95 -7.41 4.91
C THR A 6 11.35 -8.52 3.95
N GLU A 7 10.48 -8.90 3.00
CA GLU A 7 10.86 -9.93 2.04
C GLU A 7 12.17 -9.52 1.34
N PRO A 8 13.21 -10.37 1.35
CA PRO A 8 14.49 -10.05 0.71
C PRO A 8 14.26 -9.73 -0.77
N GLY A 9 14.57 -8.50 -1.18
CA GLY A 9 14.35 -8.04 -2.56
C GLY A 9 13.03 -7.30 -2.82
N SER A 10 12.21 -7.06 -1.79
CA SER A 10 11.03 -6.19 -1.90
C SER A 10 11.41 -4.83 -2.49
N LEU A 11 10.65 -4.38 -3.48
CA LEU A 11 10.83 -3.06 -4.09
C LEU A 11 10.54 -1.94 -3.07
N LEU A 12 9.64 -2.20 -2.13
CA LEU A 12 9.30 -1.28 -1.04
C LEU A 12 10.48 -1.01 -0.10
N ALA A 13 11.39 -1.98 0.07
CA ALA A 13 12.61 -1.81 0.87
C ALA A 13 13.52 -0.69 0.33
N ARG A 14 13.43 -0.40 -0.98
CA ARG A 14 14.21 0.68 -1.62
C ARG A 14 13.76 2.09 -1.22
N LEU A 15 12.60 2.22 -0.57
CA LEU A 15 12.14 3.51 -0.04
C LEU A 15 12.85 3.90 1.26
N VAL A 16 13.54 2.98 1.94
CA VAL A 16 14.23 3.29 3.20
C VAL A 16 15.29 4.38 2.97
N GLY A 17 15.23 5.44 3.79
CA GLY A 17 16.06 6.63 3.67
C GLY A 17 15.52 7.68 2.67
N VAL A 18 14.49 7.35 1.89
CA VAL A 18 13.87 8.28 0.95
C VAL A 18 12.79 9.11 1.65
N ARG A 19 12.71 10.40 1.30
CA ARG A 19 11.75 11.33 1.87
C ARG A 19 10.43 11.31 1.10
N LEU A 20 9.33 11.03 1.79
CA LEU A 20 7.98 11.34 1.32
C LEU A 20 7.79 12.86 1.39
N TYR A 21 7.61 13.53 0.25
CA TYR A 21 7.51 15.00 0.20
C TYR A 21 6.12 15.51 -0.18
N ALA A 22 5.29 14.69 -0.84
CA ALA A 22 3.93 15.07 -1.19
C ALA A 22 2.96 13.89 -1.09
N VAL A 23 1.70 14.25 -0.81
CA VAL A 23 0.54 13.36 -0.82
C VAL A 23 -0.53 14.04 -1.66
N THR A 24 -1.08 13.31 -2.64
CA THR A 24 -2.15 13.80 -3.52
C THR A 24 -3.37 12.91 -3.36
N PHE A 25 -4.53 13.53 -3.12
CA PHE A 25 -5.82 12.85 -3.10
C PHE A 25 -6.43 12.94 -4.49
N VAL A 26 -6.57 11.81 -5.17
CA VAL A 26 -7.37 11.72 -6.38
C VAL A 26 -8.77 11.32 -5.95
N VAL A 27 -9.71 12.25 -6.09
CA VAL A 27 -11.06 12.13 -5.52
C VAL A 27 -11.77 10.91 -6.09
N ASN A 28 -12.28 10.04 -5.21
CA ASN A 28 -12.96 8.78 -5.54
C ASN A 28 -12.10 7.75 -6.29
N ASP A 29 -10.78 7.82 -6.18
CA ASP A 29 -9.87 6.93 -6.91
C ASP A 29 -8.78 6.40 -5.96
N TYR A 30 -7.66 7.10 -5.81
CA TYR A 30 -6.52 6.68 -5.01
C TYR A 30 -5.87 7.82 -4.25
N VAL A 31 -5.03 7.46 -3.28
CA VAL A 31 -4.03 8.38 -2.72
C VAL A 31 -2.67 8.12 -3.36
N GLN A 32 -2.01 9.16 -3.82
CA GLN A 32 -0.66 9.07 -4.37
C GLN A 32 0.35 9.63 -3.38
N LEU A 33 1.32 8.80 -3.02
CA LEU A 33 2.48 9.17 -2.22
C LEU A 33 3.65 9.44 -3.16
N GLN A 34 4.33 10.59 -2.99
CA GLN A 34 5.46 10.99 -3.83
C GLN A 34 6.74 11.05 -3.00
N PHE A 35 7.69 10.21 -3.37
CA PHE A 35 8.99 10.10 -2.72
C PHE A 35 10.06 10.80 -3.54
N ASP A 36 10.99 11.45 -2.84
CA ASP A 36 12.13 12.12 -3.44
C ASP A 36 12.91 11.17 -4.36
N ARG A 37 13.55 11.77 -5.36
CA ARG A 37 14.63 11.14 -6.09
C ARG A 37 15.90 11.96 -5.90
N GLU A 38 17.01 11.30 -5.56
CA GLU A 38 18.33 11.95 -5.65
C GLU A 38 18.77 12.08 -7.12
N PRO A 39 19.37 13.21 -7.55
CA PRO A 39 19.02 14.59 -7.22
C PRO A 39 18.37 15.36 -8.40
N SER A 40 17.89 14.70 -9.46
CA SER A 40 17.32 15.43 -10.63
C SER A 40 16.31 14.66 -11.47
N GLY A 41 15.69 13.62 -10.93
CA GLY A 41 14.77 12.80 -11.72
C GLY A 41 13.33 12.85 -11.24
N ALA A 42 12.44 12.24 -12.02
CA ALA A 42 11.04 12.07 -11.64
C ALA A 42 10.92 11.37 -10.27
N PRO A 43 9.92 11.74 -9.45
CA PRO A 43 9.70 11.12 -8.15
C PRO A 43 9.34 9.64 -8.28
N VAL A 44 9.63 8.87 -7.23
CA VAL A 44 9.06 7.53 -7.07
C VAL A 44 7.62 7.72 -6.60
N LEU A 45 6.68 7.08 -7.29
CA LEU A 45 5.25 7.21 -7.05
C LEU A 45 4.71 5.93 -6.46
N PHE A 46 3.91 6.06 -5.40
CA PHE A 46 3.10 4.97 -4.87
C PHE A 46 1.63 5.38 -4.91
N ASN A 47 0.90 4.87 -5.90
CA ASN A 47 -0.56 4.99 -5.96
C ASN A 47 -1.15 3.91 -5.06
N VAL A 48 -2.01 4.27 -4.12
CA VAL A 48 -2.68 3.36 -3.20
C VAL A 48 -4.18 3.48 -3.43
N ASP A 49 -4.77 2.45 -4.02
CA ASP A 49 -6.18 2.39 -4.43
C ASP A 49 -7.13 2.03 -3.26
N VAL A 50 -6.55 1.80 -2.09
CA VAL A 50 -7.27 1.72 -0.81
C VAL A 50 -6.80 2.83 0.11
N TRP A 51 -7.71 3.38 0.92
CA TRP A 51 -7.32 4.44 1.85
C TRP A 51 -6.44 3.90 2.98
N PRO A 52 -5.18 4.33 3.08
CA PRO A 52 -4.30 3.85 4.13
C PRO A 52 -4.77 4.32 5.50
N THR A 53 -4.47 3.54 6.52
CA THR A 53 -4.54 4.01 7.90
C THR A 53 -3.28 4.81 8.23
N VAL A 54 -3.44 5.96 8.90
CA VAL A 54 -2.33 6.80 9.37
C VAL A 54 -2.17 6.67 10.87
N GLU A 55 -0.94 6.47 11.32
CA GLU A 55 -0.59 6.50 12.74
C GLU A 55 0.31 7.70 13.04
N TYR A 56 -0.19 8.61 13.88
CA TYR A 56 0.56 9.80 14.31
C TYR A 56 0.05 10.28 15.67
N GLY A 57 0.98 10.72 16.52
CA GLY A 57 0.65 11.28 17.84
C GLY A 57 -0.04 10.28 18.78
N GLY A 58 0.29 8.98 18.66
CA GLY A 58 -0.34 7.91 19.44
C GLY A 58 -1.78 7.59 19.04
N ARG A 59 -2.25 8.11 17.91
CA ARG A 59 -3.59 7.88 17.38
C ARG A 59 -3.53 7.28 15.98
N THR A 60 -4.51 6.44 15.70
CA THR A 60 -4.83 5.88 14.38
C THR A 60 -5.92 6.72 13.72
N TRP A 61 -5.76 7.04 12.45
CA TRP A 61 -6.70 7.81 11.63
C TRP A 61 -7.08 7.00 10.38
N ARG A 62 -8.37 6.92 10.10
CA ARG A 62 -8.93 6.30 8.90
C ARG A 62 -9.65 7.34 8.05
N GLU A 63 -9.90 7.05 6.78
CA GLU A 63 -10.51 8.01 5.85
C GLU A 63 -11.78 8.69 6.37
N PRO A 64 -12.73 7.99 7.03
CA PRO A 64 -13.94 8.63 7.54
C PRO A 64 -13.71 9.58 8.73
N ASP A 65 -12.53 9.56 9.34
CA ASP A 65 -12.23 10.39 10.49
C ASP A 65 -12.06 11.86 10.09
N LEU A 66 -12.79 12.74 10.78
CA LEU A 66 -12.54 14.18 10.69
C LEU A 66 -11.11 14.50 11.12
N GLY A 67 -10.28 14.92 10.16
CA GLY A 67 -8.86 15.20 10.35
C GLY A 67 -7.91 14.19 9.67
N TYR A 68 -8.43 13.18 8.97
CA TYR A 68 -7.61 12.22 8.21
C TYR A 68 -6.64 12.90 7.22
N ALA A 69 -7.12 13.89 6.46
CA ALA A 69 -6.28 14.64 5.54
C ALA A 69 -5.15 15.43 6.26
N ASP A 70 -5.43 15.97 7.45
CA ASP A 70 -4.42 16.61 8.29
C ASP A 70 -3.41 15.59 8.83
N ALA A 71 -3.85 14.39 9.19
CA ALA A 71 -2.97 13.30 9.62
C ALA A 71 -2.04 12.86 8.47
N MET A 72 -2.57 12.67 7.26
CA MET A 72 -1.76 12.39 6.06
C MET A 72 -0.73 13.49 5.80
N ARG A 73 -1.14 14.76 5.89
CA ARG A 73 -0.25 15.91 5.72
C ARG A 73 0.83 16.00 6.81
N ARG A 74 0.58 15.48 8.01
CA ARG A 74 1.60 15.42 9.08
C ARG A 74 2.72 14.44 8.78
N LEU A 75 2.50 13.47 7.90
CA LEU A 75 3.55 12.58 7.43
C LEU A 75 4.55 13.30 6.50
N THR A 76 4.18 14.45 5.91
CA THR A 76 5.03 15.19 4.95
C THR A 76 5.62 16.49 5.52
N PRO A 77 6.90 16.77 5.25
CA PRO A 77 7.91 15.84 4.76
C PRO A 77 8.29 14.80 5.84
N GLY A 78 8.53 13.55 5.46
CA GLY A 78 8.96 12.50 6.37
C GLY A 78 9.93 11.53 5.71
N VAL A 79 10.95 11.08 6.42
CA VAL A 79 11.94 10.11 5.91
C VAL A 79 11.51 8.70 6.29
N VAL A 80 11.42 7.82 5.31
CA VAL A 80 11.10 6.40 5.54
C VAL A 80 12.23 5.75 6.36
N ARG A 81 11.88 5.24 7.53
CA ARG A 81 12.77 4.55 8.46
C ARG A 81 12.77 3.05 8.26
N SER A 82 11.61 2.48 7.94
CA SER A 82 11.49 1.08 7.59
C SER A 82 10.25 0.85 6.73
N SER A 83 10.26 -0.24 5.98
CA SER A 83 9.10 -0.71 5.25
C SER A 83 9.01 -2.22 5.34
N VAL A 84 7.80 -2.72 5.55
CA VAL A 84 7.52 -4.13 5.80
C VAL A 84 6.31 -4.54 4.99
N GLU A 85 6.42 -5.68 4.34
CA GLU A 85 5.31 -6.42 3.76
C GLU A 85 5.12 -7.68 4.60
N ARG A 86 3.91 -7.92 5.11
CA ARG A 86 3.64 -9.08 5.95
C ARG A 86 2.28 -9.68 5.63
N ILE A 87 2.28 -10.99 5.40
CA ILE A 87 1.05 -11.77 5.20
C ILE A 87 0.10 -11.56 6.39
N GLY A 88 -1.13 -11.13 6.09
CA GLY A 88 -2.18 -10.92 7.08
C GLY A 88 -2.14 -9.58 7.81
N SER A 89 -1.17 -8.70 7.52
CA SER A 89 -1.15 -7.32 8.01
C SER A 89 -0.72 -6.31 6.94
N GLY A 90 -0.74 -6.72 5.67
CA GLY A 90 -0.44 -5.89 4.50
C GLY A 90 0.93 -5.21 4.51
N ILE A 91 0.92 -3.94 4.10
CA ILE A 91 2.11 -3.10 3.98
C ILE A 91 2.15 -2.08 5.11
N ARG A 92 3.32 -1.90 5.71
CA ARG A 92 3.59 -0.81 6.66
C ARG A 92 4.83 -0.03 6.24
N ILE A 93 4.70 1.29 6.21
CA ILE A 93 5.80 2.23 5.98
C ILE A 93 5.94 3.09 7.23
N GLU A 94 7.05 2.94 7.93
CA GLU A 94 7.42 3.79 9.06
C GLU A 94 8.19 5.00 8.56
N LEU A 95 7.77 6.19 8.95
CA LEU A 95 8.48 7.46 8.75
C LEU A 95 8.94 8.00 10.11
N ASP A 96 9.86 8.95 10.13
CA ASP A 96 10.16 9.71 11.36
C ASP A 96 9.01 10.60 11.84
N THR A 97 8.02 10.84 10.98
CA THR A 97 6.84 11.66 11.26
C THR A 97 5.60 10.85 11.63
N GLY A 98 5.63 9.51 11.57
CA GLY A 98 4.48 8.64 11.81
C GLY A 98 4.55 7.39 10.96
N ALA A 99 3.43 6.68 10.80
CA ALA A 99 3.37 5.49 9.96
C ALA A 99 2.17 5.49 9.03
N LEU A 100 2.34 4.82 7.89
CA LEU A 100 1.30 4.55 6.92
C LEU A 100 1.10 3.02 6.84
N VAL A 101 -0.14 2.58 7.02
CA VAL A 101 -0.53 1.16 7.02
C VAL A 101 -1.57 0.91 5.93
N ILE A 102 -1.27 -0.02 5.05
CA ILE A 102 -2.15 -0.47 3.97
C ILE A 102 -2.51 -1.92 4.28
N ASP A 103 -3.64 -2.10 4.94
CA ASP A 103 -4.16 -3.39 5.37
C ASP A 103 -5.68 -3.41 5.14
N PRO A 104 -6.12 -3.46 3.87
CA PRO A 104 -7.53 -3.38 3.55
C PRO A 104 -8.23 -4.70 3.87
N THR A 105 -9.53 -4.60 4.13
CA THR A 105 -10.44 -5.73 4.18
C THR A 105 -10.87 -6.15 2.77
N ILE A 106 -11.50 -7.32 2.66
CA ILE A 106 -11.99 -7.83 1.36
C ILE A 106 -13.03 -6.92 0.70
N ASP A 107 -13.78 -6.16 1.50
CA ASP A 107 -14.83 -5.25 1.02
C ASP A 107 -14.28 -3.90 0.54
N GLU A 108 -13.01 -3.61 0.84
CA GLU A 108 -12.33 -2.37 0.45
C GLU A 108 -11.52 -2.49 -0.85
N VAL A 109 -11.40 -3.72 -1.40
CA VAL A 109 -10.57 -4.00 -2.57
C VAL A 109 -11.40 -4.40 -3.79
N PHE A 110 -10.98 -3.95 -4.97
CA PHE A 110 -11.63 -4.30 -6.25
C PHE A 110 -10.68 -4.97 -7.24
N VAL A 111 -9.59 -4.32 -7.63
CA VAL A 111 -8.64 -4.83 -8.64
C VAL A 111 -7.21 -4.72 -8.15
N GLU A 112 -6.77 -3.52 -7.78
CA GLU A 112 -5.44 -3.23 -7.29
C GLU A 112 -5.53 -2.65 -5.87
N ILE A 113 -4.50 -2.90 -5.06
CA ILE A 113 -4.34 -2.31 -3.73
C ILE A 113 -3.36 -1.13 -3.83
N GLY A 114 -2.34 -1.27 -4.67
CA GLY A 114 -1.49 -0.15 -5.04
C GLY A 114 -0.40 -0.52 -6.03
N LEU A 115 0.20 0.52 -6.60
CA LEU A 115 1.26 0.47 -7.61
C LEU A 115 2.41 1.37 -7.16
N LEU A 116 3.59 0.77 -6.97
CA LEU A 116 4.84 1.48 -6.71
C LEU A 116 5.71 1.46 -7.97
N CYS A 117 6.07 2.64 -8.49
CA CYS A 117 6.81 2.79 -9.75
C CYS A 117 7.69 4.06 -9.77
N GLY A 118 8.37 4.31 -10.89
CA GLY A 118 9.20 5.51 -11.08
C GLY A 118 10.66 5.35 -10.66
N PHE A 119 11.10 4.12 -10.36
CA PHE A 119 12.51 3.85 -10.08
C PHE A 119 13.39 4.02 -11.33
N PRO A 120 14.68 4.41 -11.19
CA PRO A 120 15.57 4.65 -12.32
C PRO A 120 15.82 3.44 -13.21
N ASP A 121 15.76 2.23 -12.64
CA ASP A 121 15.90 0.95 -13.36
C ASP A 121 14.60 0.49 -14.02
N GLY A 122 13.53 1.30 -13.95
CA GLY A 122 12.21 0.95 -14.47
C GLY A 122 11.48 -0.09 -13.63
N ALA A 123 12.01 -0.45 -12.45
CA ALA A 123 11.34 -1.38 -11.57
C ALA A 123 9.99 -0.82 -11.11
N TRP A 124 9.02 -1.72 -11.00
CA TRP A 124 7.70 -1.44 -10.47
C TRP A 124 7.18 -2.70 -9.78
N THR A 125 6.26 -2.52 -8.87
CA THR A 125 5.50 -3.60 -8.27
C THR A 125 4.06 -3.18 -8.07
N VAL A 126 3.16 -4.13 -8.19
CA VAL A 126 1.73 -3.94 -7.97
C VAL A 126 1.29 -4.96 -6.92
N TRP A 127 0.45 -4.50 -6.00
CA TRP A 127 -0.18 -5.36 -5.02
C TRP A 127 -1.64 -5.56 -5.38
N ARG A 128 -2.09 -6.82 -5.35
CA ARG A 128 -3.47 -7.22 -5.64
C ARG A 128 -4.03 -8.12 -4.55
N PRO A 129 -5.36 -8.16 -4.40
CA PRO A 129 -6.00 -9.10 -3.48
C PRO A 129 -5.66 -10.55 -3.84
N GLY A 130 -5.28 -11.36 -2.85
CA GLY A 130 -4.91 -12.76 -3.06
C GLY A 130 -3.44 -13.00 -3.46
N GLU A 131 -2.61 -11.95 -3.55
CA GLU A 131 -1.19 -12.04 -3.91
C GLU A 131 -0.27 -11.55 -2.77
N GLY A 132 0.94 -12.13 -2.66
CA GLY A 132 1.99 -11.66 -1.74
C GLY A 132 1.51 -11.51 -0.29
N CYS A 133 1.78 -10.34 0.31
CA CYS A 133 1.33 -10.01 1.67
C CYS A 133 -0.21 -9.90 1.81
N PHE A 134 -0.95 -9.85 0.70
CA PHE A 134 -2.41 -9.82 0.63
C PHE A 134 -3.03 -11.16 0.23
N ALA A 135 -2.29 -12.27 0.33
CA ALA A 135 -2.78 -13.62 0.03
C ALA A 135 -4.11 -13.98 0.74
N GLY A 136 -4.37 -13.41 1.92
CA GLY A 136 -5.61 -13.60 2.67
C GLY A 136 -6.84 -12.89 2.08
N LEU A 137 -6.68 -12.03 1.07
CA LEU A 137 -7.75 -11.28 0.42
C LEU A 137 -8.24 -11.93 -0.89
N ALA A 138 -7.96 -13.22 -1.10
CA ALA A 138 -8.62 -13.95 -2.16
C ALA A 138 -10.12 -14.02 -1.84
N GLY A 139 -10.96 -13.32 -2.60
CA GLY A 139 -12.42 -13.42 -2.48
C GLY A 139 -12.87 -14.89 -2.60
N PRO A 140 -14.11 -15.24 -2.20
CA PRO A 140 -14.63 -16.58 -2.42
C PRO A 140 -14.47 -16.91 -3.90
N SER A 141 -13.72 -17.97 -4.20
CA SER A 141 -13.53 -18.42 -5.58
C SER A 141 -14.92 -18.54 -6.22
N ALA A 142 -15.14 -17.84 -7.34
CA ALA A 142 -16.39 -17.99 -8.09
C ALA A 142 -16.63 -19.49 -8.30
N PRO A 143 -17.85 -20.01 -8.07
CA PRO A 143 -18.13 -21.42 -8.31
C PRO A 143 -17.74 -21.75 -9.75
N ASP A 144 -16.99 -22.83 -9.89
CA ASP A 144 -16.51 -23.34 -11.16
C ASP A 144 -17.68 -23.42 -12.16
N ARG A 145 -17.63 -22.58 -13.20
CA ARG A 145 -18.63 -22.57 -14.27
C ARG A 145 -18.47 -23.75 -15.23
N THR A 146 -17.70 -24.77 -14.87
CA THR A 146 -17.60 -26.04 -15.58
C THR A 146 -18.22 -27.22 -14.83
N SER A 147 -19.44 -27.07 -14.31
CA SER A 147 -20.36 -28.21 -14.15
C SER A 147 -21.54 -28.06 -15.10
N THR A 148 -21.28 -28.31 -16.39
CA THR A 148 -22.34 -28.68 -17.33
C THR A 148 -22.80 -30.09 -16.95
N ASP A 149 -23.76 -30.20 -16.03
CA ASP A 149 -24.46 -31.47 -15.78
C ASP A 149 -25.37 -31.74 -16.99
N ARG A 150 -24.81 -32.45 -17.96
CA ARG A 150 -25.49 -32.96 -19.15
C ARG A 150 -26.38 -34.12 -18.71
N ARG A 151 -27.51 -33.83 -18.07
CA ARG A 151 -28.56 -34.84 -17.89
C ARG A 151 -29.28 -35.07 -19.20
N VAL A 152 -28.83 -36.10 -19.89
CA VAL A 152 -29.59 -36.80 -20.93
C VAL A 152 -30.83 -37.39 -20.28
N ARG A 153 -32.00 -37.03 -20.81
CA ARG A 153 -33.21 -37.84 -20.79
C ARG A 153 -33.71 -37.98 -22.22
#